data_AF-R7UBX2-F1
#
_entry.id   AF-R7UBX2-F1
#
_cell.length_a   1.000
_cell.length_b   1.000
_cell.length_c   1.000
_cell.angle_alpha   90.00
_cell.angle_beta   90.00
_cell.angle_gamma   90.00
#
_symmetry.space_group_name_H-M   'P 1'
#
loop_
_entity.id
_entity.type
_entity.pdbx_description
1 polymer ?
#
loop_
_entity_poly.entity_id
_entity_poly.type
_entity_poly.pdbx_seq_one_letter_code
_entity_poly.pdbx_strand_id
1 'polypeptide(L)'
;MLPRFSLQALILSALWALYYGLFSSITPGYIWLLILRGLLGFGVGGVPQAITYYSEFLPSKSRGKCLVLIEVAWALGAMFEVILAIVILLPFGWRWWLVASALPLFVFALMCIWLPESPRYDMAAGFRARAQRSLERVAKSNGKSLPKGNLKEEPKLPRGSFLDLLIPSYRRTTILLWVIWFVGAFSYYGVVLMSTQLIAAGSTCSGNAFVEAVSSTCVAGCKTLTLDDYIELLWTSTAELP
;
A
#
# COMPACT_ATOMS: atom_id res chain seq x y z
N MET A 1 -7.55 13.04 -17.22
CA MET A 1 -7.97 13.92 -16.12
C MET A 1 -6.94 13.76 -15.01
N LEU A 2 -6.53 14.85 -14.35
CA LEU A 2 -5.33 15.04 -13.51
C LEU A 2 -4.05 15.42 -14.29
N PRO A 3 -3.44 16.59 -14.03
CA PRO A 3 -2.05 16.84 -14.38
C PRO A 3 -1.18 15.85 -13.60
N ARG A 4 -0.15 15.30 -14.26
CA ARG A 4 0.81 14.29 -13.76
C ARG A 4 0.95 14.32 -12.22
N PHE A 5 0.46 13.28 -11.55
CA PHE A 5 0.54 12.97 -10.10
C PHE A 5 1.08 14.09 -9.20
N SER A 6 0.19 14.97 -8.75
CA SER A 6 0.56 15.98 -7.76
C SER A 6 0.78 15.32 -6.39
N LEU A 7 1.78 15.82 -5.65
CA LEU A 7 2.00 15.50 -4.24
C LEU A 7 0.71 15.75 -3.42
N GLN A 8 -0.09 16.73 -3.85
CA GLN A 8 -1.40 17.04 -3.28
C GLN A 8 -2.39 15.87 -3.37
N ALA A 9 -2.40 15.11 -4.47
CA ALA A 9 -3.28 13.95 -4.60
C ALA A 9 -2.85 12.82 -3.66
N LEU A 10 -1.54 12.63 -3.49
CA LEU A 10 -0.99 11.67 -2.52
C LEU A 10 -1.38 12.06 -1.09
N ILE A 11 -1.18 13.33 -0.70
CA ILE A 11 -1.59 13.85 0.61
C ILE A 11 -3.10 13.66 0.82
N LEU A 12 -3.92 14.00 -0.18
CA LEU A 12 -5.37 13.84 -0.09
C LEU A 12 -5.76 12.37 0.13
N SER A 13 -5.13 11.44 -0.60
CA SER A 13 -5.39 10.00 -0.42
C SER A 13 -4.95 9.48 0.94
N ALA A 14 -3.82 9.97 1.47
CA ALA A 14 -3.34 9.62 2.81
C ALA A 14 -4.24 10.17 3.91
N LEU A 15 -4.67 11.44 3.79
CA LEU A 15 -5.63 12.05 4.72
C LEU A 15 -7.00 11.37 4.68
N TRP A 16 -7.46 10.97 3.48
CA TRP A 16 -8.68 10.19 3.30
C TRP A 16 -8.58 8.85 4.05
N ALA A 17 -7.53 8.06 3.79
CA ALA A 17 -7.30 6.78 4.46
C ALA A 17 -7.16 6.95 5.98
N LEU A 18 -6.47 7.99 6.45
CA LEU A 18 -6.32 8.31 7.86
C LEU A 18 -7.67 8.63 8.52
N TYR A 19 -8.47 9.48 7.89
CA TYR A 19 -9.78 9.89 8.40
C TYR A 19 -10.70 8.68 8.59
N TYR A 20 -10.87 7.87 7.54
CA TYR A 20 -11.73 6.68 7.59
C TYR A 20 -11.13 5.56 8.46
N GLY A 21 -9.81 5.48 8.60
CA GLY A 21 -9.11 4.56 9.50
C GLY A 21 -9.40 4.85 10.96
N LEU A 22 -9.27 6.12 11.37
CA LEU A 22 -9.60 6.56 12.73
C LEU A 22 -11.10 6.45 13.00
N PHE A 23 -11.95 6.82 12.05
CA PHE A 23 -13.40 6.71 12.21
C PHE A 23 -13.85 5.25 12.40
N SER A 24 -13.16 4.31 11.77
CA SER A 24 -13.42 2.88 11.94
C SER A 24 -13.27 2.42 13.40
N SER A 25 -12.40 3.06 14.19
CA SER A 25 -12.20 2.73 15.61
C SER A 25 -13.41 3.07 16.49
N ILE A 26 -14.23 4.04 16.07
CA ILE A 26 -15.38 4.54 16.85
C ILE A 26 -16.68 3.81 16.49
N THR A 27 -16.66 2.94 15.48
CA THR A 27 -17.86 2.32 14.92
C THR A 27 -18.70 1.54 15.95
N PRO A 28 -20.04 1.66 15.90
CA PRO A 28 -20.94 0.95 16.81
C PRO A 28 -21.37 -0.43 16.30
N GLY A 29 -21.07 -0.79 15.04
CA GLY A 29 -21.53 -2.05 14.46
C GLY A 29 -20.69 -2.52 13.26
N TYR A 30 -20.81 -3.81 12.96
CA TYR A 30 -20.03 -4.51 11.94
C TYR A 30 -20.26 -3.95 10.51
N ILE A 31 -21.51 -3.66 10.15
CA ILE A 31 -21.83 -3.11 8.81
C ILE A 31 -21.16 -1.75 8.60
N TRP A 32 -21.17 -0.89 9.63
CA TRP A 32 -20.47 0.40 9.59
C TRP A 32 -18.97 0.24 9.45
N LEU A 33 -18.39 -0.75 10.15
CA LEU A 33 -16.97 -1.09 10.00
C LEU A 33 -16.64 -1.50 8.56
N LEU A 34 -17.46 -2.35 7.92
CA LEU A 34 -17.26 -2.76 6.53
C LEU A 34 -17.32 -1.58 5.55
N ILE A 35 -18.31 -0.69 5.69
CA ILE A 35 -18.45 0.48 4.83
C ILE A 35 -17.22 1.39 4.96
N LEU A 36 -16.80 1.69 6.18
CA LEU A 36 -15.64 2.56 6.42
C LEU A 36 -14.33 1.92 5.96
N ARG A 37 -14.19 0.59 6.07
CA ARG A 37 -13.07 -0.17 5.50
C ARG A 37 -13.06 -0.11 3.97
N GLY A 38 -14.22 -0.19 3.34
CA GLY A 38 -14.35 0.01 1.89
C GLY A 38 -13.92 1.41 1.47
N LEU A 39 -14.36 2.45 2.19
CA LEU A 39 -13.96 3.84 1.94
C LEU A 39 -12.47 4.07 2.19
N LEU A 40 -11.90 3.47 3.24
CA LEU A 40 -10.45 3.47 3.48
C LEU A 40 -9.69 2.83 2.31
N GLY A 41 -10.18 1.70 1.78
CA GLY A 41 -9.59 1.01 0.63
C GLY A 41 -9.50 1.90 -0.61
N PHE A 42 -10.47 2.80 -0.82
CA PHE A 42 -10.38 3.81 -1.88
C PHE A 42 -9.18 4.74 -1.72
N GLY A 43 -8.84 5.13 -0.49
CA GLY A 43 -7.64 5.92 -0.19
C GLY A 43 -6.34 5.16 -0.47
N VAL A 44 -6.32 3.85 -0.17
CA VAL A 44 -5.19 2.96 -0.51
C VAL A 44 -4.99 2.85 -2.03
N GLY A 45 -6.04 3.05 -2.82
CA GLY A 45 -5.94 3.18 -4.28
C GLY A 45 -5.00 4.31 -4.76
N GLY A 46 -4.60 5.23 -3.87
CA GLY A 46 -3.59 6.26 -4.12
C GLY A 46 -2.13 5.75 -4.13
N VAL A 47 -1.85 4.54 -3.63
CA VAL A 47 -0.48 3.98 -3.52
C VAL A 47 0.29 3.96 -4.85
N PRO A 48 -0.29 3.59 -6.01
CA PRO A 48 0.42 3.67 -7.29
C PRO A 48 0.91 5.08 -7.65
N GLN A 49 0.23 6.12 -7.14
CA GLN A 49 0.68 7.51 -7.31
C GLN A 49 1.97 7.76 -6.53
N ALA A 50 2.10 7.22 -5.31
CA ALA A 50 3.31 7.32 -4.50
C ALA A 50 4.51 6.67 -5.19
N ILE A 51 4.32 5.46 -5.74
CA ILE A 51 5.36 4.74 -6.49
C ILE A 51 5.77 5.55 -7.71
N THR A 52 4.80 6.12 -8.43
CA THR A 52 5.08 6.95 -9.60
C THR A 52 5.88 8.19 -9.21
N TYR A 53 5.42 8.95 -8.21
CA TYR A 53 6.10 10.13 -7.69
C TYR A 53 7.53 9.81 -7.27
N TYR A 54 7.73 8.76 -6.47
CA TYR A 54 9.07 8.33 -6.03
C TYR A 54 9.98 8.00 -7.21
N SER A 55 9.43 7.32 -8.23
CA SER A 55 10.17 6.93 -9.42
C SER A 55 10.58 8.09 -10.33
N GLU A 56 9.99 9.28 -10.17
CA GLU A 56 10.39 10.48 -10.93
C GLU A 56 11.66 11.13 -10.38
N PHE A 57 11.96 10.96 -9.09
CA PHE A 57 13.19 11.45 -8.46
C PHE A 57 14.36 10.48 -8.60
N LEU A 58 14.11 9.23 -9.01
CA LEU A 58 15.12 8.21 -9.11
C LEU A 58 15.86 8.21 -10.46
N PRO A 59 17.18 8.02 -10.47
CA PRO A 59 17.92 7.84 -11.71
C PRO A 59 17.59 6.47 -12.32
N SER A 60 17.51 6.41 -13.66
CA SER A 60 17.10 5.20 -14.40
C SER A 60 17.91 3.95 -14.06
N LYS A 61 19.18 4.10 -13.63
CA LYS A 61 20.08 3.00 -13.27
C LYS A 61 19.77 2.34 -11.93
N SER A 62 19.20 3.06 -10.96
CA SER A 62 18.90 2.52 -9.62
C SER A 62 17.41 2.29 -9.37
N ARG A 63 16.56 2.65 -10.34
CA ARG A 63 15.10 2.54 -10.22
C ARG A 63 14.63 1.15 -9.80
N GLY A 64 15.22 0.09 -10.37
CA GLY A 64 14.89 -1.30 -10.01
C GLY A 64 15.18 -1.63 -8.55
N LYS A 65 16.36 -1.25 -8.04
CA LYS A 65 16.73 -1.48 -6.63
C LYS A 65 15.80 -0.75 -5.66
N CYS A 66 15.41 0.47 -6.00
CA CYS A 66 14.52 1.27 -5.17
C CYS A 66 13.06 0.78 -5.21
N LEU A 67 12.61 0.18 -6.32
CA LEU A 67 11.31 -0.49 -6.37
C LEU A 67 11.28 -1.73 -5.47
N VAL A 68 12.35 -2.55 -5.47
CA VAL A 68 12.48 -3.68 -4.53
C VAL A 68 12.46 -3.19 -3.07
N LEU A 69 13.11 -2.07 -2.77
CA LEU A 69 13.08 -1.50 -1.43
C LEU A 69 11.67 -1.10 -0.96
N ILE A 70 10.78 -0.70 -1.88
CA ILE A 70 9.37 -0.43 -1.57
C ILE A 70 8.64 -1.73 -1.18
N GLU A 71 8.90 -2.82 -1.90
CA GLU A 71 8.31 -4.14 -1.56
C GLU A 71 8.80 -4.64 -0.20
N VAL A 72 10.08 -4.44 0.13
CA VAL A 72 10.60 -4.74 1.48
C VAL A 72 9.87 -3.91 2.54
N ALA A 73 9.59 -2.63 2.27
CA ALA A 73 8.84 -1.78 3.19
C ALA A 73 7.39 -2.26 3.38
N TRP A 74 6.77 -2.87 2.36
CA TRP A 74 5.47 -3.52 2.47
C TRP A 74 5.51 -4.69 3.45
N ALA A 75 6.45 -5.63 3.26
CA ALA A 75 6.63 -6.78 4.14
C ALA A 75 6.93 -6.36 5.59
N LEU A 76 7.81 -5.37 5.78
CA LEU A 76 8.08 -4.80 7.11
C LEU A 76 6.84 -4.17 7.75
N GLY A 77 5.99 -3.53 6.95
CA GLY A 77 4.70 -2.99 7.39
C GLY A 77 3.75 -4.08 7.87
N ALA A 78 3.66 -5.20 7.14
CA ALA A 78 2.86 -6.36 7.55
C ALA A 78 3.36 -6.94 8.89
N MET A 79 4.68 -7.14 9.03
CA MET A 79 5.28 -7.59 10.30
C MET A 79 5.00 -6.63 11.45
N PHE A 80 5.13 -5.32 11.20
CA PHE A 80 4.83 -4.29 12.20
C PHE A 80 3.37 -4.36 12.66
N GLU A 81 2.43 -4.60 11.75
CA GLU A 81 1.01 -4.73 12.08
C GLU A 81 0.73 -5.98 12.95
N VAL A 82 1.40 -7.11 12.69
CA VAL A 82 1.30 -8.31 13.53
C VAL A 82 1.83 -8.05 14.93
N ILE A 83 2.97 -7.35 15.05
CA ILE A 83 3.53 -6.98 16.36
C ILE A 83 2.57 -6.04 17.11
N LEU A 84 1.99 -5.05 16.42
CA LEU A 84 0.97 -4.19 17.01
C LEU A 84 -0.25 -4.98 17.48
N ALA A 85 -0.65 -6.04 16.77
CA ALA A 85 -1.73 -6.91 17.21
C ALA A 85 -1.36 -7.62 18.53
N ILE A 86 -0.16 -8.20 18.65
CA ILE A 86 0.27 -8.85 19.90
C ILE A 86 0.26 -7.87 21.07
N VAL A 87 0.79 -6.65 20.88
CA VAL A 87 0.98 -5.67 21.96
C VAL A 87 -0.30 -4.93 22.32
N ILE A 88 -1.19 -4.67 21.36
CA ILE A 88 -2.35 -3.78 21.55
C ILE A 88 -3.67 -4.52 21.44
N LEU A 89 -3.84 -5.36 20.41
CA LEU A 89 -5.11 -6.06 20.17
C LEU A 89 -5.43 -7.03 21.31
N LEU A 90 -4.44 -7.77 21.82
CA LEU A 90 -4.64 -8.72 22.93
C LEU A 90 -5.06 -8.02 24.26
N PRO A 91 -4.36 -6.98 24.76
CA PRO A 91 -4.71 -6.36 26.04
C PRO A 91 -5.77 -5.24 25.97
N PHE A 92 -5.76 -4.41 24.92
CA PHE A 92 -6.61 -3.20 24.85
C PHE A 92 -7.77 -3.35 23.86
N GLY A 93 -7.76 -4.39 23.02
CA GLY A 93 -8.79 -4.66 22.04
C GLY A 93 -8.61 -3.91 20.71
N TRP A 94 -9.49 -4.23 19.77
CA TRP A 94 -9.34 -3.86 18.36
C TRP A 94 -9.46 -2.36 18.08
N ARG A 95 -10.19 -1.60 18.92
CA ARG A 95 -10.39 -0.15 18.70
C ARG A 95 -9.07 0.61 18.82
N TRP A 96 -8.29 0.31 19.85
CA TRP A 96 -6.97 0.93 20.06
C TRP A 96 -5.94 0.45 19.05
N TRP A 97 -6.02 -0.82 18.64
CA TRP A 97 -5.17 -1.35 17.57
C TRP A 97 -5.37 -0.58 16.26
N LEU A 98 -6.60 -0.27 15.87
CA LEU A 98 -6.88 0.54 14.68
C LEU A 98 -6.37 1.98 14.77
N VAL A 99 -6.37 2.57 15.97
CA VAL A 99 -5.80 3.91 16.18
C VAL A 99 -4.28 3.85 16.08
N ALA A 100 -3.65 2.81 16.63
CA ALA A 100 -2.21 2.62 16.56
C ALA A 100 -1.73 2.38 15.12
N SER A 101 -2.45 1.60 14.31
CA SER A 101 -2.10 1.36 12.91
C SER A 101 -2.32 2.58 12.00
N ALA A 102 -3.13 3.55 12.44
CA ALA A 102 -3.26 4.85 11.77
C ALA A 102 -2.06 5.79 12.00
N LEU A 103 -1.23 5.54 13.02
CA LEU A 103 -0.12 6.42 13.40
C LEU A 103 1.00 6.53 12.33
N PRO A 104 1.49 5.43 11.73
CA PRO A 104 2.51 5.52 10.66
C PRO A 104 2.01 6.34 9.47
N LEU A 105 0.72 6.19 9.12
CA LEU A 105 0.11 6.95 8.02
C LEU A 105 0.01 8.44 8.35
N PHE A 106 -0.29 8.79 9.61
CA PHE A 106 -0.28 10.18 10.07
C PHE A 106 1.12 10.79 9.99
N VAL A 107 2.15 10.08 10.46
CA VAL A 107 3.55 10.51 10.35
C VAL A 107 3.94 10.71 8.89
N PHE A 108 3.56 9.79 8.00
CA PHE A 108 3.80 9.92 6.56
C PHE A 108 3.15 11.18 5.98
N ALA A 109 1.86 11.44 6.29
CA ALA A 109 1.16 12.63 5.82
C ALA A 109 1.83 13.93 6.27
N LEU A 110 2.37 13.97 7.51
CA LEU A 110 3.14 15.11 8.01
C LEU A 110 4.47 15.27 7.26
N MET A 111 5.20 14.18 7.01
CA MET A 111 6.46 14.21 6.27
C MET A 111 6.27 14.69 4.82
N CYS A 112 5.13 14.38 4.20
CA CYS A 112 4.81 14.86 2.85
C CYS A 112 4.74 16.39 2.73
N ILE A 113 4.49 17.13 3.82
CA ILE A 113 4.46 18.61 3.81
C ILE A 113 5.84 19.21 3.48
N TRP A 114 6.93 18.50 3.80
CA TRP A 114 8.29 18.95 3.51
C TRP A 114 8.80 18.53 2.14
N LEU A 115 8.07 17.67 1.43
CA LEU A 115 8.49 17.15 0.14
C LEU A 115 8.26 18.19 -0.98
N PRO A 116 9.24 18.44 -1.85
CA PRO A 116 9.04 19.33 -2.99
C PRO A 116 8.09 18.69 -4.02
N GLU A 117 7.35 19.50 -4.76
CA GLU A 117 6.55 19.00 -5.88
C GLU A 117 7.46 18.34 -6.94
N SER A 118 6.92 17.39 -7.71
CA SER A 118 7.70 16.72 -8.76
C SER A 118 8.20 17.72 -9.82
N PRO A 119 9.50 17.71 -10.18
CA PRO A 119 10.02 18.53 -11.27
C PRO A 119 9.32 18.28 -12.61
N ARG A 120 8.82 17.06 -12.85
CA ARG A 120 8.06 16.72 -14.07
C ARG A 120 6.67 17.34 -14.07
N TYR A 121 6.04 17.43 -12.91
CA TYR A 121 4.77 18.15 -12.75
C TYR A 121 4.99 19.64 -12.99
N ASP A 122 5.97 20.26 -12.34
CA ASP A 122 6.26 21.69 -12.48
C ASP A 122 6.56 22.07 -13.95
N MET A 123 7.31 21.23 -14.67
CA MET A 123 7.55 21.41 -16.10
C MET A 123 6.27 21.29 -16.94
N ALA A 124 5.40 20.32 -16.64
CA ALA A 124 4.13 20.13 -17.35
C ALA A 124 3.10 21.25 -17.05
N ALA A 125 3.15 21.82 -15.84
CA ALA A 125 2.34 22.96 -15.42
C ALA A 125 2.84 24.30 -15.98
N GLY A 126 4.01 24.33 -16.63
CA GLY A 126 4.62 25.53 -17.21
C GLY A 126 5.49 26.33 -16.22
N PHE A 127 5.67 25.85 -14.99
CA PHE A 127 6.49 26.51 -13.96
C PHE A 127 7.97 26.10 -14.04
N ARG A 128 8.63 26.43 -15.17
CA ARG A 128 10.05 26.05 -15.41
C ARG A 128 11.01 26.48 -14.30
N ALA A 129 10.83 27.70 -13.78
CA ALA A 129 11.67 28.23 -12.70
C ALA A 129 11.53 27.43 -11.40
N ARG A 130 10.35 26.86 -11.13
CA ARG A 130 10.08 26.05 -9.93
C ARG A 130 10.68 24.65 -10.09
N ALA A 131 10.52 24.03 -11.26
CA ALA A 131 11.16 22.77 -11.61
C ALA A 131 12.70 22.84 -11.50
N GLN A 132 13.30 23.93 -12.00
CA GLN A 132 14.75 24.11 -11.92
C GLN A 132 15.24 24.26 -10.47
N ARG A 133 14.55 25.04 -9.62
CA ARG A 133 14.89 25.14 -8.18
C ARG A 133 14.76 23.79 -7.46
N SER A 134 13.73 23.01 -7.75
CA SER A 134 13.55 21.68 -7.17
C SER A 134 14.70 20.75 -7.57
N LEU A 135 15.12 20.78 -8.85
CA LEU A 135 16.27 20.04 -9.34
C LEU A 135 17.60 20.51 -8.73
N GLU A 136 17.81 21.82 -8.58
CA GLU A 136 18.99 22.39 -7.91
C GLU A 136 19.07 21.96 -6.45
N ARG A 137 17.95 21.94 -5.73
CA ARG A 137 17.88 21.48 -4.34
C ARG A 137 18.24 20.00 -4.23
N VAL A 138 17.67 19.15 -5.10
CA VAL A 138 17.97 17.71 -5.13
C VAL A 138 19.43 17.46 -5.52
N ALA A 139 19.95 18.18 -6.50
CA ALA A 139 21.35 18.08 -6.93
C ALA A 139 22.32 18.48 -5.81
N LYS A 140 22.04 19.58 -5.09
CA LYS A 140 22.80 20.02 -3.92
C LYS A 140 22.76 18.99 -2.79
N SER A 141 21.60 18.40 -2.50
CA SER A 141 21.44 17.35 -1.49
C SER A 141 22.20 16.07 -1.85
N ASN A 142 22.30 15.75 -3.15
CA ASN A 142 23.01 14.58 -3.66
C ASN A 142 24.51 14.85 -3.93
N GLY A 143 25.00 16.05 -3.65
CA GLY A 143 26.40 16.45 -3.91
C GLY A 143 26.80 16.44 -5.38
N LYS A 144 25.84 16.56 -6.32
CA LYS A 144 26.10 16.55 -7.76
C LYS A 144 25.73 17.90 -8.39
N SER A 145 26.44 18.27 -9.46
CA SER A 145 26.03 19.41 -10.30
C SER A 145 24.97 18.97 -11.30
N LEU A 146 24.07 19.90 -11.66
CA LEU A 146 23.09 19.64 -12.70
C LEU A 146 23.79 19.47 -14.06
N PRO A 147 23.35 18.51 -14.90
CA PRO A 147 23.86 18.42 -16.25
C PRO A 147 23.58 19.73 -17.01
N LYS A 148 24.57 20.21 -17.76
CA LYS A 148 24.45 21.44 -18.54
C LYS A 148 23.41 21.24 -19.65
N GLY A 149 22.31 21.98 -19.60
CA GLY A 149 21.25 21.94 -20.61
C GLY A 149 19.98 22.65 -20.19
N ASN A 150 19.17 23.05 -21.16
CA ASN A 150 17.84 23.61 -20.90
C ASN A 150 16.83 22.47 -20.74
N LEU A 151 15.96 22.58 -19.74
CA LEU A 151 14.81 21.68 -19.58
C LEU A 151 13.90 21.83 -20.80
N LYS A 152 13.89 20.82 -21.68
CA LYS A 152 12.95 20.76 -22.79
C LYS A 152 11.63 20.20 -22.28
N GLU A 153 10.54 20.91 -22.57
CA GLU A 153 9.21 20.35 -22.43
C GLU A 153 9.04 19.21 -23.45
N GLU A 154 8.58 18.05 -23.00
CA GLU A 154 8.07 17.04 -23.93
C GLU A 154 6.87 17.63 -24.70
N PRO A 155 6.72 17.32 -26.00
CA PRO A 155 5.59 17.81 -26.77
C PRO A 155 4.28 17.42 -26.07
N LYS A 156 3.39 18.41 -25.89
CA LYS A 156 2.05 18.23 -25.30
C LYS A 156 1.21 17.35 -26.23
N LEU A 157 1.32 16.04 -26.05
CA LEU A 157 0.41 15.10 -26.71
C LEU A 157 -1.03 15.40 -26.24
N PRO A 158 -2.03 15.37 -27.14
CA PRO A 158 -3.42 15.52 -26.75
C PRO A 158 -3.77 14.47 -25.68
N ARG A 159 -4.56 14.88 -24.69
CA ARG A 159 -4.93 13.99 -23.57
C ARG A 159 -5.69 12.79 -24.12
N GLY A 160 -5.15 11.61 -23.89
CA GLY A 160 -5.84 10.38 -24.25
C GLY A 160 -7.04 10.10 -23.35
N SER A 161 -8.08 9.48 -23.91
CA SER A 161 -9.23 8.94 -23.18
C SER A 161 -8.83 7.67 -22.39
N PHE A 162 -9.61 7.27 -21.38
CA PHE A 162 -9.46 5.94 -20.76
C PHE A 162 -9.59 4.81 -21.79
N LEU A 163 -10.34 5.06 -22.87
CA LEU A 163 -10.50 4.14 -24.00
C LEU A 163 -9.24 4.05 -24.87
N ASP A 164 -8.31 5.01 -24.77
CA ASP A 164 -7.07 5.00 -25.54
C ASP A 164 -6.08 3.94 -25.04
N LEU A 165 -6.26 3.47 -23.79
CA LEU A 165 -5.53 2.31 -23.28
C LEU A 165 -5.89 1.00 -24.00
N LEU A 166 -7.03 0.96 -24.69
CA LEU A 166 -7.52 -0.18 -25.47
C LEU A 166 -7.24 -0.04 -26.97
N ILE A 167 -6.46 0.96 -27.39
CA ILE A 167 -5.99 1.06 -28.78
C ILE A 167 -5.11 -0.16 -29.11
N PRO A 168 -5.16 -0.72 -30.33
CA PRO A 168 -4.43 -1.95 -30.70
C PRO A 168 -2.94 -1.94 -30.34
N SER A 169 -2.31 -0.76 -30.36
CA SER A 169 -0.91 -0.53 -30.00
C SER A 169 -0.58 -0.84 -28.53
N TYR A 170 -1.52 -0.60 -27.62
CA TYR A 170 -1.31 -0.74 -26.17
C TYR A 170 -2.19 -1.83 -25.52
N ARG A 171 -3.25 -2.29 -26.20
CA ARG A 171 -4.24 -3.24 -25.68
C ARG A 171 -3.62 -4.53 -25.13
N ARG A 172 -2.62 -5.09 -25.82
CA ARG A 172 -1.95 -6.33 -25.36
C ARG A 172 -1.26 -6.12 -24.01
N THR A 173 -0.51 -5.03 -23.87
CA THR A 173 0.19 -4.69 -22.63
C THR A 173 -0.80 -4.39 -21.52
N THR A 174 -1.87 -3.63 -21.79
CA THR A 174 -2.90 -3.30 -20.80
C THR A 174 -3.61 -4.56 -20.27
N ILE A 175 -4.07 -5.45 -21.17
CA ILE A 175 -4.74 -6.70 -20.77
C ILE A 175 -3.80 -7.61 -20.00
N LEU A 176 -2.56 -7.78 -20.48
CA LEU A 176 -1.58 -8.64 -19.81
C LEU A 176 -1.26 -8.11 -18.40
N LEU A 177 -1.10 -6.80 -18.24
CA LEU A 177 -0.92 -6.18 -16.92
C LEU A 177 -2.12 -6.41 -16.01
N TRP A 178 -3.35 -6.27 -16.52
CA TRP A 178 -4.56 -6.54 -15.72
C TRP A 178 -4.65 -7.99 -15.28
N VAL A 179 -4.36 -8.94 -16.17
CA VAL A 179 -4.38 -10.37 -15.84
C VAL A 179 -3.31 -10.70 -14.80
N ILE A 180 -2.08 -10.19 -14.97
CA ILE A 180 -1.00 -10.39 -14.00
C ILE A 180 -1.37 -9.82 -12.64
N TRP A 181 -1.89 -8.59 -12.60
CA TRP A 181 -2.32 -7.97 -11.35
C TRP A 181 -3.49 -8.70 -10.71
N PHE A 182 -4.46 -9.16 -11.50
CA PHE A 182 -5.59 -9.93 -11.00
C PHE A 182 -5.14 -11.26 -10.40
N VAL A 183 -4.33 -12.04 -11.12
CA VAL A 183 -3.82 -13.33 -10.63
C VAL A 183 -2.92 -13.14 -9.43
N GLY A 184 -2.04 -12.13 -9.45
CA GLY A 184 -1.16 -11.79 -8.33
C GLY A 184 -1.95 -11.39 -7.08
N ALA A 185 -2.89 -10.46 -7.19
CA ALA A 185 -3.73 -10.03 -6.07
C ALA A 185 -4.61 -11.17 -5.55
N PHE A 186 -5.24 -11.95 -6.44
CA PHE A 186 -6.05 -13.09 -6.07
C PHE A 186 -5.24 -14.15 -5.32
N SER A 187 -4.03 -14.45 -5.79
CA SER A 187 -3.15 -15.44 -5.15
C SER A 187 -2.64 -14.94 -3.81
N TYR A 188 -2.15 -13.69 -3.74
CA TYR A 188 -1.62 -13.09 -2.52
C TYR A 188 -2.69 -13.01 -1.43
N TYR A 189 -3.83 -12.35 -1.70
CA TYR A 189 -4.90 -12.24 -0.71
C TYR A 189 -5.58 -13.59 -0.44
N GLY A 190 -5.62 -14.49 -1.43
CA GLY A 190 -6.11 -15.86 -1.23
C GLY A 190 -5.28 -16.62 -0.20
N VAL A 191 -3.96 -16.57 -0.30
CA VAL A 191 -3.04 -17.19 0.66
C VAL A 191 -3.15 -16.54 2.04
N VAL A 192 -3.16 -15.20 2.11
CA VAL A 192 -3.26 -14.46 3.38
C VAL A 192 -4.59 -14.74 4.11
N LEU A 193 -5.70 -14.78 3.39
CA LEU A 193 -7.00 -15.08 4.00
C LEU A 193 -7.11 -16.56 4.39
N MET A 194 -6.61 -17.47 3.55
CA MET A 194 -6.62 -18.91 3.85
C MET A 194 -5.72 -19.27 5.03
N SER A 195 -4.53 -18.66 5.15
CA SER A 195 -3.63 -18.94 6.27
C SER A 195 -4.28 -18.61 7.61
N THR A 196 -4.98 -17.47 7.71
CA THR A 196 -5.72 -17.11 8.93
C THR A 196 -6.83 -18.10 9.28
N GLN A 197 -7.55 -18.63 8.27
CA GLN A 197 -8.57 -19.66 8.47
C GLN A 197 -7.96 -21.00 8.88
N LEU A 198 -6.83 -21.37 8.30
CA LEU A 198 -6.12 -22.61 8.60
C LEU A 198 -5.59 -22.61 10.04
N ILE A 199 -5.00 -21.50 10.50
CA ILE A 199 -4.53 -21.35 11.89
C ILE A 199 -5.71 -21.46 12.87
N ALA A 200 -6.83 -20.79 12.56
CA ALA A 200 -8.04 -20.90 13.37
C ALA A 200 -8.60 -22.35 13.43
N ALA A 201 -8.54 -23.09 12.32
CA ALA A 201 -9.02 -24.47 12.24
C ALA A 201 -8.05 -25.52 12.83
N GLY A 202 -6.74 -25.31 12.68
CA GLY A 202 -5.67 -26.25 13.05
C GLY A 202 -5.63 -26.55 14.55
N SER A 203 -5.90 -25.55 15.39
CA SER A 203 -6.01 -25.74 16.85
C SER A 203 -7.17 -26.65 17.28
N THR A 204 -8.13 -26.93 16.40
CA THR A 204 -9.29 -27.81 16.65
C THR A 204 -9.07 -29.23 16.11
N CYS A 205 -8.25 -29.38 15.06
CA CYS A 205 -8.03 -30.66 14.38
C CYS A 205 -6.79 -31.43 14.87
N SER A 206 -5.99 -30.84 15.77
CA SER A 206 -4.77 -31.44 16.34
C SER A 206 -4.93 -31.85 17.82
N GLY A 207 -6.14 -32.24 18.24
CA GLY A 207 -6.38 -32.88 19.53
C GLY A 207 -6.77 -34.35 19.34
N ASN A 208 -5.85 -35.27 19.66
CA ASN A 208 -6.02 -36.74 19.71
C ASN A 208 -7.00 -37.36 18.71
N ALA A 209 -6.45 -37.75 17.56
CA ALA A 209 -7.12 -38.45 16.46
C ALA A 209 -7.58 -39.89 16.78
N PHE A 210 -8.25 -40.15 17.92
CA PHE A 210 -8.72 -41.50 18.24
C PHE A 210 -10.11 -41.65 18.87
N VAL A 211 -10.95 -40.61 19.02
CA VAL A 211 -12.27 -40.82 19.67
C VAL A 211 -13.53 -40.37 18.91
N GLU A 212 -13.55 -39.41 17.99
CA GLU A 212 -14.85 -39.02 17.40
C GLU A 212 -14.87 -39.00 15.88
N ALA A 213 -14.94 -40.20 15.31
CA ALA A 213 -15.45 -40.44 13.97
C ALA A 213 -17.00 -40.42 13.94
N VAL A 214 -17.68 -39.42 14.53
CA VAL A 214 -19.13 -39.17 14.32
C VAL A 214 -19.47 -37.70 14.58
N SER A 215 -18.91 -36.75 13.81
CA SER A 215 -19.64 -35.51 13.49
C SER A 215 -19.00 -34.80 12.31
N SER A 216 -19.53 -35.11 11.14
CA SER A 216 -19.38 -34.34 9.92
C SER A 216 -19.94 -32.92 10.14
N THR A 217 -19.09 -31.99 10.55
CA THR A 217 -18.98 -30.59 10.08
C THR A 217 -17.87 -29.91 10.90
N CYS A 218 -16.69 -29.70 10.29
CA CYS A 218 -15.71 -28.75 10.83
C CYS A 218 -16.29 -27.34 10.69
N VAL A 219 -17.16 -26.94 11.60
CA VAL A 219 -17.57 -25.54 11.72
C VAL A 219 -16.44 -24.83 12.43
N ALA A 220 -15.70 -23.99 11.68
CA ALA A 220 -14.72 -23.08 12.26
C ALA A 220 -15.44 -22.18 13.28
N GLY A 221 -15.32 -22.54 14.57
CA GLY A 221 -15.82 -21.72 15.66
C GLY A 221 -15.05 -20.40 15.71
N CYS A 222 -15.75 -19.30 16.03
CA CYS A 222 -15.10 -18.00 16.24
C CYS A 222 -14.29 -18.06 17.54
N LYS A 223 -13.02 -18.48 17.46
CA LYS A 223 -12.08 -18.53 18.58
C LYS A 223 -11.13 -17.33 18.49
N THR A 224 -10.86 -16.70 19.63
CA THR A 224 -9.86 -15.62 19.73
C THR A 224 -8.47 -16.19 19.51
N LEU A 225 -7.69 -15.61 18.60
CA LEU A 225 -6.30 -16.01 18.35
C LEU A 225 -5.46 -15.90 19.64
N THR A 226 -4.63 -16.91 19.87
CA THR A 226 -3.69 -16.99 21.00
C THR A 226 -2.31 -16.45 20.59
N LEU A 227 -1.42 -16.24 21.57
CA LEU A 227 -0.09 -15.68 21.33
C LEU A 227 0.75 -16.54 20.37
N ASP A 228 0.61 -17.86 20.43
CA ASP A 228 1.31 -18.79 19.53
C ASP A 228 0.87 -18.62 18.07
N ASP A 229 -0.43 -18.39 17.83
CA ASP A 229 -0.99 -18.13 16.49
C ASP A 229 -0.41 -16.84 15.88
N TYR A 230 -0.20 -15.81 16.69
CA TYR A 230 0.43 -14.56 16.23
C TYR A 230 1.93 -14.73 15.93
N ILE A 231 2.62 -15.63 16.64
CA ILE A 231 4.02 -15.96 16.34
C ILE A 231 4.12 -16.70 14.99
N GLU A 232 3.19 -17.61 14.70
CA GLU A 232 3.12 -18.26 13.39
C GLU A 232 2.84 -17.25 12.27
N LEU A 233 1.90 -16.34 12.49
CA LEU A 233 1.63 -15.22 11.57
C LEU A 233 2.90 -14.40 11.32
N LEU A 234 3.65 -14.05 12.36
CA LEU A 234 4.90 -13.32 12.23
C LEU A 234 5.93 -14.08 11.38
N TRP A 235 6.09 -15.39 11.60
CA TRP A 235 6.95 -16.23 10.77
C TRP A 235 6.50 -16.27 9.32
N THR A 236 5.20 -16.38 9.04
CA THR A 236 4.70 -16.33 7.67
C THR A 236 4.97 -14.98 7.00
N SER A 237 4.86 -13.87 7.73
CA SER A 237 5.19 -12.54 7.21
C SER A 237 6.69 -12.36 6.92
N THR A 238 7.59 -13.05 7.64
CA THR A 238 9.02 -13.02 7.30
C THR A 238 9.33 -13.68 5.95
N ALA A 239 8.46 -14.58 5.48
CA ALA A 239 8.60 -15.19 4.15
C ALA A 239 8.25 -14.23 3.00
N GLU A 240 7.68 -13.05 3.30
CA GLU A 240 7.40 -12.00 2.31
C GLU A 240 8.64 -11.14 1.99
N LEU A 241 9.75 -11.31 2.71
CA LEU A 241 11.00 -10.62 2.41
C LEU A 241 11.68 -11.23 1.17
N PRO A 242 12.07 -10.42 0.17
CA PRO A 242 12.73 -10.88 -1.05
C PRO A 242 14.19 -11.33 -0.85
#